data_AF-A0A484F7D9-F1
#
_entry.id   AF-A0A484F7D9-F1
#
_cell.length_a   1.000
_cell.length_b   1.000
_cell.length_c   1.000
_cell.angle_alpha   90.00
_cell.angle_beta   90.00
_cell.angle_gamma   90.00
#
_symmetry.space_group_name_H-M   'P 1'
#
loop_
_entity.id
_entity.type
_entity.pdbx_description
1 polymer ?
#
loop_
_entity_poly.entity_id
_entity_poly.type
_entity_poly.pdbx_seq_one_letter_code
_entity_poly.pdbx_strand_id
1 'polypeptide(L)'
;MQTEEIRILERNELISAVVEKHERLIAEYQAEFDALTTTSTGLETEIEDLKTRIADNEEKTGVFDEKKHHSGHEAAEELKKLDLKPMDVEKIEAGITALNSDKTSDTAEERKAVYETLRSDINAAEGGDKSALLAKIDAAYQAYVEEYTLKEALDADKKLLVQKQGEVTENKRADWLSRRIDSHKESLEYWKEMK
;
A
#
# COMPACT_ATOMS: atom_id res chain seq x y z
N MET A 1 -55.11 -35.32 9.62
CA MET A 1 -53.89 -35.63 8.86
C MET A 1 -54.25 -35.57 7.38
N GLN A 2 -53.80 -34.54 6.67
CA GLN A 2 -53.89 -34.53 5.21
C GLN A 2 -52.76 -35.42 4.69
N THR A 3 -53.12 -36.55 4.11
CA THR A 3 -52.22 -37.35 3.27
C THR A 3 -51.93 -36.52 2.02
N GLU A 4 -50.69 -36.06 1.85
CA GLU A 4 -50.24 -35.53 0.56
C GLU A 4 -50.42 -36.63 -0.50
N GLU A 5 -51.24 -36.34 -1.49
CA GLU A 5 -51.54 -37.24 -2.59
C GLU A 5 -50.30 -37.30 -3.49
N ILE A 6 -49.60 -38.44 -3.50
CA ILE A 6 -48.40 -38.64 -4.31
C ILE A 6 -48.81 -38.76 -5.78
N ARG A 7 -48.64 -37.69 -6.55
CA ARG A 7 -48.87 -37.70 -8.00
C ARG A 7 -47.63 -38.23 -8.72
N ILE A 8 -47.77 -39.32 -9.45
CA ILE A 8 -46.75 -39.82 -10.37
C ILE A 8 -46.83 -38.98 -11.65
N LEU A 9 -45.71 -38.32 -11.99
CA LEU A 9 -45.60 -37.48 -13.19
C LEU A 9 -45.35 -38.36 -14.43
N GLU A 10 -45.93 -37.95 -15.55
CA GLU A 10 -45.65 -38.55 -16.86
C GLU A 10 -44.22 -38.20 -17.32
N ARG A 11 -43.63 -39.01 -18.21
CA ARG A 11 -42.23 -38.85 -18.67
C ARG A 11 -41.91 -37.40 -19.10
N ASN A 12 -42.79 -36.77 -19.84
CA ASN A 12 -42.58 -35.42 -20.36
C ASN A 12 -42.70 -34.34 -19.27
N GLU A 13 -43.54 -34.56 -18.25
CA GLU A 13 -43.64 -33.69 -17.08
C GLU A 13 -42.37 -33.81 -16.22
N LEU A 14 -41.84 -35.04 -16.05
CA LEU A 14 -40.57 -35.27 -15.36
C LEU A 14 -39.40 -34.59 -16.06
N ILE A 15 -39.27 -34.74 -17.38
CA ILE A 15 -38.20 -34.10 -18.16
C ILE A 15 -38.32 -32.57 -18.05
N SER A 16 -39.52 -32.02 -18.15
CA SER A 16 -39.74 -30.58 -18.02
C SER A 16 -39.34 -30.06 -16.63
N ALA A 17 -39.71 -30.77 -15.56
CA ALA A 17 -39.31 -30.41 -14.20
C ALA A 17 -37.79 -30.49 -13.98
N VAL A 18 -37.11 -31.46 -14.60
CA VAL A 18 -35.64 -31.57 -14.54
C VAL A 18 -34.98 -30.42 -15.30
N VAL A 19 -35.47 -30.08 -16.50
CA VAL A 19 -35.00 -28.93 -17.29
C VAL A 19 -35.14 -27.64 -16.48
N GLU A 20 -36.32 -27.35 -15.92
CA GLU A 20 -36.55 -26.17 -15.08
C GLU A 20 -35.62 -26.12 -13.87
N LYS A 21 -35.37 -27.27 -13.24
CA LYS A 21 -34.42 -27.37 -12.11
C LYS A 21 -33.00 -27.01 -12.53
N HIS A 22 -32.52 -27.52 -13.66
CA HIS A 22 -31.19 -27.20 -14.18
C HIS A 22 -31.08 -25.72 -14.55
N GLU A 23 -32.09 -25.15 -15.21
CA GLU A 23 -32.13 -23.72 -15.56
C GLU A 23 -32.09 -22.83 -14.32
N ARG A 24 -32.87 -23.15 -13.28
CA ARG A 24 -32.84 -22.44 -12.01
C ARG A 24 -31.47 -22.50 -11.34
N LEU A 25 -30.88 -23.70 -11.24
CA LEU A 25 -29.56 -23.86 -10.61
C LEU A 25 -28.45 -23.12 -11.37
N ILE A 26 -28.50 -23.11 -12.70
CA ILE A 26 -27.58 -22.32 -13.52
C ILE A 26 -27.75 -20.84 -13.20
N ALA A 27 -28.98 -20.33 -13.16
CA ALA A 27 -29.23 -18.92 -12.87
C ALA A 27 -28.73 -18.52 -11.46
N GLU A 28 -28.98 -19.35 -10.45
CA GLU A 28 -28.51 -19.13 -9.07
C GLU A 28 -26.97 -19.12 -9.00
N TYR A 29 -26.31 -20.11 -9.60
CA TYR A 29 -24.84 -20.19 -9.59
C TYR A 29 -24.18 -19.09 -10.44
N GLN A 30 -24.77 -18.71 -11.57
CA GLN A 30 -24.26 -17.64 -12.41
C GLN A 30 -24.33 -16.29 -11.68
N ALA A 31 -25.44 -16.01 -10.99
CA ALA A 31 -25.56 -14.78 -10.20
C ALA A 31 -24.51 -14.69 -9.09
N GLU A 32 -24.24 -15.80 -8.39
CA GLU A 32 -23.17 -15.85 -7.38
C GLU A 32 -21.78 -15.70 -8.01
N PHE A 33 -21.55 -16.36 -9.14
CA PHE A 33 -20.28 -16.28 -9.88
C PHE A 33 -19.99 -14.84 -10.34
N ASP A 34 -20.97 -14.18 -10.96
CA ASP A 34 -20.83 -12.81 -11.46
C ASP A 34 -20.57 -11.81 -10.32
N ALA A 35 -21.21 -12.00 -9.15
CA ALA A 35 -20.96 -11.20 -7.97
C ALA A 35 -19.53 -11.38 -7.43
N LEU A 36 -19.03 -12.62 -7.40
CA LEU A 36 -17.66 -12.92 -6.99
C LEU A 36 -16.64 -12.38 -7.99
N THR A 37 -16.88 -12.49 -9.30
CA THR A 37 -16.03 -11.91 -10.33
C THR A 37 -15.97 -10.39 -10.20
N THR A 38 -17.11 -9.72 -10.00
CA THR A 38 -17.16 -8.27 -9.79
C THR A 38 -16.34 -7.86 -8.56
N THR A 39 -16.47 -8.60 -7.47
CA THR A 39 -15.68 -8.37 -6.25
C THR A 39 -14.19 -8.57 -6.50
N SER A 40 -13.82 -9.64 -7.22
CA SER A 40 -12.44 -9.95 -7.58
C SER A 40 -11.82 -8.83 -8.44
N THR A 41 -12.54 -8.34 -9.45
CA THR A 41 -12.07 -7.22 -10.29
C THR A 41 -11.93 -5.93 -9.48
N GLY A 42 -12.83 -5.69 -8.52
CA GLY A 42 -12.69 -4.57 -7.57
C GLY A 42 -11.40 -4.67 -6.76
N LEU A 43 -11.11 -5.84 -6.19
CA LEU A 43 -9.87 -6.09 -5.44
C LEU A 43 -8.62 -5.98 -6.31
N GLU A 44 -8.65 -6.47 -7.55
CA GLU A 44 -7.55 -6.33 -8.50
C GLU A 44 -7.27 -4.86 -8.84
N THR A 45 -8.31 -4.04 -8.97
CA THR A 45 -8.18 -2.60 -9.17
C THR A 45 -7.55 -1.94 -7.95
N GLU A 46 -8.03 -2.25 -6.74
CA GLU A 46 -7.43 -1.75 -5.49
C GLU A 46 -5.95 -2.14 -5.35
N ILE A 47 -5.59 -3.37 -5.75
CA ILE A 47 -4.21 -3.86 -5.75
C ILE A 47 -3.34 -3.04 -6.71
N GLU A 48 -3.84 -2.72 -7.90
CA GLU A 48 -3.07 -1.95 -8.88
C GLU A 48 -2.89 -0.49 -8.46
N ASP A 49 -3.92 0.11 -7.88
CA ASP A 49 -3.84 1.44 -7.26
C ASP A 49 -2.82 1.46 -6.12
N LEU A 50 -2.80 0.43 -5.27
CA LEU A 50 -1.82 0.28 -4.20
C LEU A 50 -0.39 0.17 -4.74
N LYS A 51 -0.15 -0.62 -5.79
CA LYS A 51 1.19 -0.73 -6.39
C LYS A 51 1.66 0.60 -6.95
N THR A 52 0.78 1.33 -7.62
CA THR A 52 1.10 2.65 -8.17
C THR A 52 1.44 3.63 -7.06
N ARG A 53 0.63 3.67 -6.00
CA ARG A 53 0.90 4.51 -4.82
C ARG A 53 2.22 4.15 -4.13
N ILE A 54 2.52 2.86 -4.01
CA ILE A 54 3.80 2.36 -3.47
C ILE A 54 4.97 2.86 -4.32
N ALA A 55 4.90 2.69 -5.64
CA ALA A 55 5.97 3.14 -6.55
C ALA A 55 6.19 4.65 -6.46
N ASP A 56 5.11 5.45 -6.48
CA ASP A 56 5.16 6.90 -6.35
C ASP A 56 5.79 7.34 -5.02
N ASN A 57 5.45 6.67 -3.92
CA ASN A 57 5.98 6.99 -2.60
C ASN A 57 7.43 6.54 -2.44
N GLU A 58 7.85 5.45 -3.08
CA GLU A 58 9.26 5.02 -3.14
C GLU A 58 10.11 6.04 -3.88
N GLU A 59 9.64 6.55 -5.03
CA GLU A 59 10.31 7.62 -5.77
C GLU A 59 10.44 8.89 -4.92
N LYS A 60 9.34 9.35 -4.32
CA LYS A 60 9.35 10.54 -3.45
C LYS A 60 10.30 10.38 -2.26
N THR A 61 10.34 9.18 -1.66
CA THR A 61 11.26 8.89 -0.55
C THR A 61 12.71 9.09 -0.99
N GLY A 62 13.07 8.59 -2.18
CA GLY A 62 14.41 8.82 -2.75
C GLY A 62 14.71 10.30 -2.98
N VAL A 63 13.75 11.08 -3.47
CA VAL A 63 13.91 12.54 -3.66
C VAL A 63 14.17 13.25 -2.33
N PHE A 64 13.47 12.88 -1.26
CA PHE A 64 13.69 13.50 0.05
C PHE A 64 15.01 13.09 0.69
N ASP A 65 15.45 11.85 0.49
CA ASP A 65 16.77 11.38 0.90
C ASP A 65 17.89 12.18 0.22
N GLU A 66 17.81 12.34 -1.10
CA GLU A 66 18.74 13.18 -1.87
C GLU A 66 18.73 14.63 -1.39
N LYS A 67 17.54 15.20 -1.15
CA LYS A 67 17.39 16.57 -0.67
C LYS A 67 17.99 16.77 0.73
N LYS A 68 17.81 15.80 1.63
CA LYS A 68 18.42 15.77 2.97
C LYS A 68 19.94 15.84 2.83
N HIS A 69 20.54 14.92 2.06
CA HIS A 69 21.98 14.87 1.86
C HIS A 69 22.54 16.12 1.16
N HIS A 70 21.84 16.64 0.15
CA HIS A 70 22.23 17.86 -0.54
C HIS A 70 22.23 19.07 0.40
N SER A 71 21.16 19.26 1.17
CA SER A 71 21.05 20.37 2.12
C SER A 71 22.10 20.25 3.23
N GLY A 72 22.40 19.02 3.67
CA GLY A 72 23.47 18.73 4.61
C GLY A 72 24.86 19.11 4.08
N HIS A 73 25.16 18.77 2.83
CA HIS A 73 26.40 19.16 2.16
C HIS A 73 26.48 20.70 2.01
N GLU A 74 25.40 21.35 1.58
CA GLU A 74 25.35 22.81 1.50
C GLU A 74 25.57 23.47 2.86
N ALA A 75 25.03 22.90 3.94
CA ALA A 75 25.28 23.38 5.30
C ALA A 75 26.77 23.29 5.68
N ALA A 76 27.46 22.19 5.34
CA ALA A 76 28.89 22.05 5.57
C ALA A 76 29.71 23.07 4.77
N GLU A 77 29.30 23.38 3.54
CA GLU A 77 29.94 24.41 2.71
C GLU A 77 29.69 25.83 3.25
N GLU A 78 28.49 26.12 3.77
CA GLU A 78 28.22 27.39 4.44
C GLU A 78 29.04 27.54 5.72
N LEU A 79 29.19 26.48 6.52
CA LEU A 79 30.00 26.49 7.73
C LEU A 79 31.45 26.91 7.45
N LYS A 80 32.05 26.43 6.36
CA LYS A 80 33.43 26.78 5.96
C LYS A 80 33.63 28.26 5.61
N LYS A 81 32.55 28.98 5.28
CA LYS A 81 32.59 30.42 4.95
C LYS A 81 32.52 31.30 6.19
N LEU A 82 32.12 30.74 7.34
CA LEU A 82 31.96 31.49 8.58
C LEU A 82 33.29 31.59 9.32
N ASP A 83 33.56 32.78 9.86
CA ASP A 83 34.69 33.01 10.75
C ASP A 83 34.27 32.67 12.19
N LEU A 84 34.30 31.38 12.52
CA LEU A 84 33.98 30.83 13.83
C LEU A 84 35.23 30.27 14.51
N LYS A 85 35.17 30.11 15.83
CA LYS A 85 36.24 29.44 16.58
C LYS A 85 36.38 27.98 16.10
N PRO A 86 37.59 27.43 15.97
CA PRO A 86 37.79 26.06 15.48
C PRO A 86 36.98 24.99 16.25
N MET A 87 36.84 25.16 17.57
CA MET A 87 36.07 24.23 18.41
C MET A 87 34.56 24.27 18.10
N ASP A 88 34.02 25.44 17.73
CA ASP A 88 32.62 25.58 17.34
C ASP A 88 32.40 24.95 15.95
N VAL A 89 33.35 25.14 15.03
CA VAL A 89 33.31 24.50 13.69
C VAL A 89 33.27 22.98 13.81
N GLU A 90 34.18 22.38 14.58
CA GLU A 90 34.25 20.93 14.77
C GLU A 90 32.94 20.38 15.38
N LYS A 91 32.38 21.09 16.36
CA LYS A 91 31.11 20.71 17.00
C LYS A 91 29.93 20.76 16.03
N ILE A 92 29.82 21.84 15.25
CA ILE A 92 28.74 22.03 14.27
C ILE A 92 28.88 21.01 13.14
N GLU A 93 30.09 20.75 12.65
CA GLU A 93 30.36 19.75 11.60
C GLU A 93 29.98 18.33 12.05
N ALA A 94 30.27 17.97 13.29
CA ALA A 94 29.82 16.71 13.88
C ALA A 94 28.28 16.63 13.94
N GLY A 95 27.61 17.72 14.32
CA GLY A 95 26.15 17.78 14.34
C GLY A 95 25.52 17.70 12.94
N ILE A 96 26.10 18.34 11.92
CA ILE A 96 25.70 18.21 10.51
C ILE A 96 25.81 16.74 10.07
N THR A 97 26.92 16.10 10.41
CA THR A 97 27.14 14.67 10.09
C THR A 97 26.10 13.79 10.77
N ALA A 98 25.81 14.04 12.05
CA ALA A 98 24.82 13.28 12.81
C ALA A 98 23.39 13.47 12.26
N LEU A 99 23.03 14.68 11.83
CA LEU A 99 21.73 14.98 11.21
C LEU A 99 21.55 14.23 9.88
N ASN A 100 22.61 14.10 9.09
CA ASN A 100 22.57 13.44 7.77
C ASN A 100 22.81 11.94 7.80
N SER A 101 23.29 11.37 8.90
CA SER A 101 23.62 9.95 8.98
C SER A 101 22.36 9.12 9.26
N ASP A 102 22.15 8.06 8.47
CA ASP A 102 21.04 7.13 8.70
C ASP A 102 21.20 6.29 9.98
N LYS A 103 22.39 6.30 10.59
CA LYS A 103 22.73 5.49 11.78
C LYS A 103 22.47 6.20 13.12
N THR A 104 22.22 7.51 13.10
CA THR A 104 22.29 8.34 14.31
C THR A 104 20.95 8.56 15.01
N SER A 105 19.84 8.04 14.48
CA SER A 105 18.54 8.08 15.16
C SER A 105 17.56 7.10 14.51
N ASP A 106 16.99 6.21 15.31
CA ASP A 106 15.99 5.23 14.86
C ASP A 106 14.57 5.83 14.86
N THR A 107 14.38 6.99 15.51
CA THR A 107 13.07 7.65 15.66
C THR A 107 13.07 9.12 15.22
N ALA A 108 11.88 9.64 14.88
CA ALA A 108 11.70 11.05 14.56
C ALA A 108 12.05 11.98 15.73
N GLU A 109 11.77 11.54 16.96
CA GLU A 109 12.08 12.26 18.20
C GLU A 109 13.59 12.39 18.43
N GLU A 110 14.34 11.31 18.23
CA GLU A 110 15.80 11.33 18.35
C GLU A 110 16.43 12.26 17.28
N ARG A 111 15.95 12.19 16.03
CA ARG A 111 16.43 13.10 14.98
C ARG A 111 16.10 14.55 15.32
N LYS A 112 14.92 14.82 15.87
CA LYS A 112 14.53 16.15 16.33
C LYS A 112 15.47 16.67 17.41
N ALA A 113 15.86 15.83 18.37
CA ALA A 113 16.81 16.21 19.41
C ALA A 113 18.19 16.56 18.84
N VAL A 114 18.67 15.81 17.84
CA VAL A 114 19.91 16.12 17.10
C VAL A 114 19.80 17.47 16.41
N TYR A 115 18.70 17.72 15.70
CA TYR A 115 18.42 18.99 15.04
C TYR A 115 18.40 20.17 16.02
N GLU A 116 17.68 20.05 17.14
CA GLU A 116 17.59 21.10 18.15
C GLU A 116 18.94 21.39 18.82
N THR A 117 19.72 20.35 19.10
CA THR A 117 21.07 20.48 19.65
C THR A 117 22.00 21.21 18.67
N LEU A 118 22.01 20.80 17.41
CA LEU A 118 22.80 21.44 16.36
C LEU A 118 22.41 22.92 16.19
N ARG A 119 21.11 23.21 16.19
CA ARG A 119 20.61 24.58 16.08
C ARG A 119 21.01 25.44 17.28
N SER A 120 20.99 24.86 18.48
CA SER A 120 21.49 25.52 19.70
C SER A 120 22.99 25.82 19.60
N ASP A 121 23.78 24.87 19.12
CA ASP A 121 25.24 25.02 18.96
C ASP A 121 25.60 26.11 17.94
N ILE A 122 24.89 26.14 16.80
CA ILE A 122 25.04 27.20 15.80
C ILE A 122 24.71 28.56 16.43
N ASN A 123 23.61 28.69 17.17
CA ASN A 123 23.23 29.95 17.79
C ASN A 123 24.23 30.41 18.86
N ALA A 124 24.79 29.49 19.64
CA ALA A 124 25.75 29.77 20.70
C ALA A 124 27.15 30.15 20.21
N ALA A 125 27.55 29.70 19.01
CA ALA A 125 28.86 30.05 18.44
C ALA A 125 29.01 31.57 18.27
N GLU A 126 30.18 32.14 18.54
CA GLU A 126 30.41 33.57 18.35
C GLU A 126 30.98 33.84 16.94
N GLY A 127 30.42 34.84 16.25
CA GLY A 127 30.89 35.28 14.93
C GLY A 127 30.00 34.86 13.76
N GLY A 128 30.19 35.55 12.63
CA GLY A 128 29.50 35.31 11.36
C GLY A 128 27.99 35.57 11.34
N ASP A 129 27.45 35.81 10.13
CA ASP A 129 26.00 35.68 9.90
C ASP A 129 25.67 34.21 9.61
N LYS A 130 24.95 33.58 10.54
CA LYS A 130 24.63 32.15 10.50
C LYS A 130 23.27 31.84 9.86
N SER A 131 22.58 32.86 9.34
CA SER A 131 21.23 32.71 8.76
C SER A 131 21.20 31.70 7.61
N ALA A 132 22.18 31.77 6.69
CA ALA A 132 22.29 30.85 5.57
C ALA A 132 22.53 29.40 6.03
N LEU A 133 23.46 29.20 6.98
CA LEU A 133 23.73 27.88 7.58
C LEU A 133 22.46 27.31 8.24
N LEU A 134 21.79 28.09 9.09
CA LEU A 134 20.55 27.68 9.75
C LEU A 134 19.46 27.29 8.74
N ALA A 135 19.30 28.04 7.65
CA ALA A 135 18.34 27.72 6.61
C ALA A 135 18.62 26.36 5.93
N LYS A 136 19.90 26.01 5.73
CA LYS A 136 20.29 24.71 5.16
C LYS A 136 20.08 23.55 6.15
N ILE A 137 20.34 23.77 7.44
CA ILE A 137 20.02 22.81 8.50
C ILE A 137 18.51 22.57 8.59
N ASP A 138 17.72 23.64 8.57
CA ASP A 138 16.25 23.55 8.58
C ASP A 138 15.77 22.77 7.34
N ALA A 139 16.30 23.05 6.15
CA ALA A 139 15.95 22.33 4.94
C ALA A 139 16.30 20.83 5.00
N ALA A 140 17.47 20.47 5.54
CA ALA A 140 17.87 19.08 5.72
C ALA A 140 16.93 18.33 6.68
N TYR A 141 16.59 18.96 7.82
CA TYR A 141 15.68 18.37 8.79
C TYR A 141 14.25 18.22 8.24
N GLN A 142 13.74 19.23 7.51
CA GLN A 142 12.41 19.11 6.88
C GLN A 142 12.37 18.00 5.84
N ALA A 143 13.44 17.84 5.04
CA ALA A 143 13.53 16.72 4.09
C ALA A 143 13.48 15.36 4.80
N TYR A 144 14.18 15.21 5.93
CA TYR A 144 14.09 14.01 6.76
C TYR A 144 12.67 13.75 7.29
N VAL A 145 11.96 14.79 7.77
CA VAL A 145 10.60 14.62 8.31
C VAL A 145 9.65 14.10 7.24
N GLU A 146 9.70 14.68 6.03
CA GLU A 146 8.92 14.23 4.88
C GLU A 146 9.28 12.79 4.47
N GLU A 147 10.57 12.47 4.43
CA GLU A 147 11.08 11.12 4.16
C GLU A 147 10.53 10.11 5.19
N TYR A 148 10.56 10.45 6.47
CA TYR A 148 10.09 9.60 7.56
C TYR A 148 8.59 9.33 7.46
N THR A 149 7.78 10.37 7.26
CA THR A 149 6.32 10.24 7.10
C THR A 149 5.96 9.40 5.88
N LEU A 150 6.69 9.54 4.77
CA LEU A 150 6.48 8.71 3.58
C LEU A 150 6.84 7.25 3.81
N LYS A 151 7.92 6.96 4.54
CA LYS A 151 8.30 5.58 4.91
C LYS A 151 7.22 4.90 5.76
N GLU A 152 6.63 5.60 6.72
CA GLU A 152 5.51 5.06 7.52
C GLU A 152 4.29 4.75 6.65
N ALA A 153 3.92 5.66 5.75
CA ALA A 153 2.82 5.46 4.81
C ALA A 153 3.09 4.29 3.86
N LEU A 154 4.33 4.17 3.35
CA LEU A 154 4.77 3.10 2.48
C LEU A 154 4.67 1.72 3.15
N ASP A 155 5.08 1.61 4.41
CA ASP A 155 4.97 0.38 5.18
C ASP A 155 3.50 -0.02 5.42
N ALA A 156 2.62 0.95 5.67
CA ALA A 156 1.19 0.70 5.77
C ALA A 156 0.60 0.20 4.44
N ASP A 157 0.98 0.83 3.33
CA ASP A 157 0.54 0.44 1.99
C ASP A 157 1.02 -0.96 1.59
N LYS A 158 2.29 -1.29 1.88
CA LYS A 158 2.85 -2.63 1.64
C LYS A 158 2.12 -3.71 2.43
N LYS A 159 1.77 -3.45 3.70
CA LYS A 159 0.95 -4.38 4.52
C LYS A 159 -0.45 -4.56 3.93
N LEU A 160 -1.08 -3.46 3.51
CA LEU A 160 -2.40 -3.51 2.89
C LEU A 160 -2.39 -4.26 1.56
N LEU A 161 -1.36 -4.08 0.73
CA LEU A 161 -1.17 -4.81 -0.52
C LEU A 161 -1.13 -6.33 -0.28
N VAL A 162 -0.34 -6.80 0.69
CA VAL A 162 -0.25 -8.23 1.05
C VAL A 162 -1.60 -8.77 1.50
N GLN A 163 -2.34 -8.01 2.32
CA GLN A 163 -3.68 -8.38 2.74
C GLN A 163 -4.63 -8.56 1.55
N LYS A 164 -4.67 -7.56 0.65
CA LYS A 164 -5.56 -7.56 -0.52
C LYS A 164 -5.23 -8.65 -1.53
N GLN A 165 -3.95 -8.93 -1.74
CA GLN A 165 -3.52 -10.07 -2.54
C GLN A 165 -4.00 -11.40 -1.93
N GLY A 166 -3.97 -11.52 -0.59
CA GLY A 166 -4.55 -12.66 0.11
C GLY A 166 -6.04 -12.86 -0.19
N GLU A 167 -6.83 -11.78 -0.16
CA GLU A 167 -8.27 -11.81 -0.45
C GLU A 167 -8.58 -12.30 -1.88
N VAL A 168 -7.77 -11.93 -2.88
CA VAL A 168 -7.95 -12.40 -4.27
C VAL A 168 -7.58 -13.88 -4.43
N THR A 169 -6.51 -14.33 -3.76
CA THR A 169 -5.97 -15.68 -3.95
C THR A 169 -6.89 -16.78 -3.39
N GLU A 170 -7.85 -16.44 -2.52
CA GLU A 170 -8.78 -17.38 -1.90
C GLU A 170 -10.06 -17.68 -2.71
N ASN A 171 -10.18 -17.24 -3.96
CA ASN A 171 -11.40 -17.43 -4.75
C ASN A 171 -11.63 -18.86 -5.30
N LYS A 172 -11.41 -19.88 -4.46
CA LYS A 172 -11.76 -21.29 -4.72
C LYS A 172 -13.25 -21.49 -5.00
N ARG A 173 -14.09 -20.54 -4.58
CA ARG A 173 -15.54 -20.54 -4.79
C ARG A 173 -15.89 -20.23 -6.25
N ALA A 174 -15.26 -19.25 -6.88
CA ALA A 174 -15.49 -18.94 -8.30
C ALA A 174 -15.10 -20.13 -9.19
N ASP A 175 -13.96 -20.77 -8.94
CA ASP A 175 -13.53 -21.97 -9.68
C ASP A 175 -14.54 -23.12 -9.55
N TRP A 176 -15.05 -23.33 -8.33
CA TRP A 176 -16.07 -24.35 -8.07
C TRP A 176 -17.38 -24.01 -8.79
N LEU A 177 -17.82 -22.76 -8.73
CA LEU A 177 -19.05 -22.29 -9.37
C LEU A 177 -18.96 -22.43 -10.89
N SER A 178 -17.84 -22.03 -11.50
CA SER A 178 -17.61 -22.17 -12.94
C SER A 178 -17.77 -23.62 -13.41
N ARG A 179 -17.05 -24.56 -12.78
CA ARG A 179 -17.19 -26.01 -13.09
C ARG A 179 -18.61 -26.52 -12.86
N ARG A 180 -19.30 -26.01 -11.83
CA ARG A 180 -20.66 -26.45 -11.50
C ARG A 180 -21.67 -25.95 -12.52
N ILE A 181 -21.55 -24.70 -12.96
CA ILE A 181 -22.36 -24.11 -14.03
C ILE A 181 -22.18 -24.93 -15.32
N ASP A 182 -20.95 -25.23 -15.71
CA ASP A 182 -20.66 -26.02 -16.91
C ASP A 182 -21.29 -27.42 -16.85
N SER A 183 -21.13 -28.11 -15.72
CA SER A 183 -21.76 -29.42 -15.50
C SER A 183 -23.30 -29.36 -15.59
N HIS A 184 -23.93 -28.29 -15.08
CA HIS A 184 -25.37 -28.12 -15.21
C HIS A 184 -25.80 -27.76 -16.64
N LYS A 185 -25.00 -26.99 -17.40
CA LYS A 185 -25.25 -26.69 -18.81
C LYS A 185 -25.18 -27.93 -19.69
N GLU A 186 -24.15 -28.76 -19.52
CA GLU A 186 -24.02 -30.06 -20.21
C GLU A 186 -25.23 -30.97 -19.91
N SER A 187 -25.61 -31.06 -18.64
CA SER A 187 -26.79 -31.84 -18.24
C SER A 187 -28.08 -31.27 -18.84
N LEU A 188 -28.21 -29.94 -18.89
CA LEU A 188 -29.38 -29.27 -19.46
C LEU A 188 -29.52 -29.55 -20.95
N GLU A 189 -28.43 -29.53 -21.71
CA GLU A 189 -28.42 -29.92 -23.12
C GLU A 189 -28.92 -31.35 -23.31
N TYR A 190 -28.36 -32.31 -22.55
CA TYR A 190 -28.81 -33.70 -22.58
C TYR A 190 -30.31 -33.86 -22.31
N TRP A 191 -30.85 -33.19 -21.28
CA TRP A 191 -32.27 -33.27 -20.96
C TRP A 191 -33.16 -32.57 -21.98
N LYS A 192 -32.68 -31.52 -22.64
CA LYS A 192 -33.38 -30.86 -23.74
C LYS A 192 -33.46 -31.74 -24.98
N GLU A 193 -32.44 -32.55 -25.26
CA GLU A 193 -32.46 -33.55 -26.35
C GLU A 193 -33.40 -34.74 -26.07
N MET A 194 -33.68 -35.03 -24.80
CA MET A 194 -34.57 -36.11 -24.37
C MET A 194 -36.07 -35.76 -24.42
N LYS A 195 -36.37 -34.47 -24.59
CA LYS A 195 -37.71 -33.88 -24.62
C LYS A 195 -38.36 -34.06 -25.99
#